data_AF-A0A926YEY5-F1
#
_entry.id   AF-A0A926YEY5-F1
#
_cell.length_a   1.000
_cell.length_b   1.000
_cell.length_c   1.000
_cell.angle_alpha   90.00
_cell.angle_beta   90.00
_cell.angle_gamma   90.00
#
_symmetry.space_group_name_H-M   'P 1'
#
loop_
_entity.id
_entity.type
_entity.pdbx_description
1 polymer ?
#
loop_
_entity_poly.entity_id
_entity_poly.type
_entity_poly.pdbx_seq_one_letter_code
_entity_poly.pdbx_strand_id
1 'polypeptide(L)'
;MRVEELLSRYAAGERDFREANLIGSNLERANLAGANLSGAYLSAANLSRAILTGSNLSGAFLNRADLSFAKINEARLTEADLTKANLKGAYLVKSLLSEAKLTGAILSGVNLSLSNLRGVNLCGADLRGINLRSANLREANLNWANLSGARLSGAQLRGVSFNGVNLSGAYLNGVDLNAVDLDGVNLSDTKLSGANLSGANLSAANLSSAQLRVTLLSRINLHAANLHQASLNKADLCEANLSKADLSEANLSEADLTGANLNKASLHNADLSWASLREAYLWGANLNVAGMRGTDLSGASLRGAYLESVDWQEAILTGATMPDGTIHE
;
A
#
# COMPACT_ATOMS: atom_id res chain seq x y z
N MET A 1 11.68 -0.02 40.90
CA MET A 1 10.45 0.27 41.66
C MET A 1 9.70 -1.05 41.80
N ARG A 2 9.02 -1.32 42.93
CA ARG A 2 8.16 -2.53 43.02
C ARG A 2 6.82 -2.27 42.33
N VAL A 3 6.18 -3.31 41.81
CA VAL A 3 4.88 -3.17 41.11
C VAL A 3 3.81 -2.65 42.06
N GLU A 4 3.74 -3.15 43.28
CA GLU A 4 2.76 -2.73 44.28
C GLU A 4 2.93 -1.25 44.64
N GLU A 5 4.18 -0.80 44.72
CA GLU A 5 4.51 0.61 44.96
C GLU A 5 4.00 1.50 43.82
N LEU A 6 4.28 1.11 42.57
CA LEU A 6 3.82 1.83 41.38
C LEU A 6 2.28 1.91 41.34
N LEU A 7 1.60 0.79 41.55
CA LEU A 7 0.13 0.73 41.49
C LEU A 7 -0.51 1.51 42.65
N SER A 8 0.07 1.47 43.85
CA SER A 8 -0.40 2.26 44.99
C SER A 8 -0.25 3.76 44.74
N ARG A 9 0.90 4.19 44.21
CA ARG A 9 1.17 5.59 43.86
C ARG A 9 0.23 6.07 42.75
N TYR A 10 0.02 5.24 41.73
CA TYR A 10 -0.93 5.53 40.65
C TYR A 10 -2.37 5.67 41.17
N ALA A 11 -2.80 4.78 42.07
CA ALA A 11 -4.10 4.85 42.73
C ALA A 11 -4.26 6.11 43.60
N ALA A 12 -3.18 6.60 44.19
CA ALA A 12 -3.13 7.87 44.92
C ALA A 12 -3.14 9.12 44.02
N GLY A 13 -3.21 8.95 42.69
CA GLY A 13 -3.29 10.05 41.72
C GLY A 13 -1.95 10.43 41.09
N GLU A 14 -0.85 9.79 41.47
CA GLU A 14 0.44 10.04 40.84
C GLU A 14 0.42 9.53 39.39
N ARG A 15 1.04 10.29 38.49
CA ARG A 15 1.16 9.93 37.08
C ARG A 15 2.60 9.96 36.60
N ASP A 16 3.56 10.48 37.37
CA ASP A 16 4.95 10.56 36.96
C ASP A 16 5.74 9.34 37.42
N PHE A 17 6.07 8.46 36.48
CA PHE A 17 6.85 7.24 36.67
C PHE A 17 8.00 7.16 35.67
N ARG A 18 8.55 8.33 35.29
CA ARG A 18 9.69 8.42 34.38
C ARG A 18 10.86 7.58 34.87
N GLU A 19 11.53 6.93 33.93
CA GLU A 19 12.74 6.13 34.19
C GLU A 19 12.56 5.01 35.24
N ALA A 20 11.31 4.68 35.60
CA ALA A 20 11.04 3.62 36.56
C ALA A 20 11.63 2.30 36.07
N ASN A 21 12.43 1.65 36.91
CA ASN A 21 12.90 0.30 36.65
C ASN A 21 11.79 -0.71 36.96
N LEU A 22 11.26 -1.31 35.90
CA LEU A 22 10.13 -2.24 35.87
C LEU A 22 10.46 -3.45 34.97
N ILE A 23 11.75 -3.77 34.82
CA ILE A 23 12.24 -4.88 33.98
C ILE A 23 11.63 -6.19 34.49
N GLY A 24 11.07 -6.99 33.58
CA GLY A 24 10.46 -8.28 33.89
C GLY A 24 9.25 -8.23 34.83
N SER A 25 8.74 -7.03 35.13
CA SER A 25 7.62 -6.87 36.05
C SER A 25 6.31 -7.40 35.47
N ASN A 26 5.39 -7.84 36.34
CA ASN A 26 4.05 -8.22 35.95
C ASN A 26 3.08 -7.06 36.16
N LEU A 27 2.67 -6.44 35.06
CA LEU A 27 1.68 -5.37 34.95
C LEU A 27 0.48 -5.81 34.11
N GLU A 28 0.21 -7.13 34.04
CA GLU A 28 -0.96 -7.66 33.34
C GLU A 28 -2.23 -6.96 33.82
N ARG A 29 -3.04 -6.47 32.87
CA ARG A 29 -4.32 -5.76 33.12
C ARG A 29 -4.19 -4.51 34.00
N ALA A 30 -2.98 -4.03 34.29
CA ALA A 30 -2.79 -2.81 35.06
C ALA A 30 -3.45 -1.62 34.33
N ASN A 31 -4.09 -0.73 35.09
CA ASN A 31 -4.56 0.54 34.57
C ASN A 31 -3.49 1.60 34.82
N LEU A 32 -2.88 2.09 33.75
CA LEU A 32 -1.84 3.12 33.71
C LEU A 32 -2.19 4.18 32.66
N ALA A 33 -3.48 4.44 32.46
CA ALA A 33 -3.96 5.47 31.53
C ALA A 33 -3.41 6.85 31.91
N GLY A 34 -2.86 7.57 30.93
CA GLY A 34 -2.25 8.88 31.13
C GLY A 34 -0.99 8.88 32.00
N ALA A 35 -0.44 7.72 32.39
CA ALA A 35 0.82 7.66 33.12
C ALA A 35 1.99 8.14 32.24
N ASN A 36 2.92 8.84 32.85
CA ASN A 36 4.19 9.22 32.26
C ASN A 36 5.25 8.19 32.61
N LEU A 37 5.54 7.30 31.68
CA LEU A 37 6.54 6.23 31.72
C LEU A 37 7.70 6.53 30.75
N SER A 38 7.95 7.80 30.40
CA SER A 38 9.01 8.11 29.45
C SER A 38 10.37 7.69 30.02
N GLY A 39 11.18 7.04 29.18
CA GLY A 39 12.47 6.47 29.59
C GLY A 39 12.39 5.28 30.56
N ALA A 40 11.19 4.79 30.91
CA ALA A 40 11.06 3.66 31.83
C ALA A 40 11.70 2.38 31.27
N TYR A 41 12.27 1.57 32.15
CA TYR A 41 12.86 0.27 31.80
C TYR A 41 11.82 -0.82 31.96
N LEU A 42 11.19 -1.21 30.85
CA LEU A 42 10.08 -2.18 30.78
C LEU A 42 10.47 -3.45 29.99
N SER A 43 11.76 -3.70 29.80
CA SER A 43 12.26 -4.85 29.06
C SER A 43 11.69 -6.14 29.65
N ALA A 44 11.13 -7.01 28.80
CA ALA A 44 10.48 -8.26 29.20
C ALA A 44 9.33 -8.13 30.24
N ALA A 45 8.81 -6.92 30.50
CA ALA A 45 7.65 -6.75 31.36
C ALA A 45 6.40 -7.35 30.71
N ASN A 46 5.51 -7.92 31.52
CA ASN A 46 4.18 -8.34 31.09
C ASN A 46 3.20 -7.17 31.25
N LEU A 47 2.85 -6.51 30.16
CA LEU A 47 1.83 -5.46 30.04
C LEU A 47 0.61 -5.97 29.26
N SER A 48 0.44 -7.30 29.16
CA SER A 48 -0.66 -7.88 28.40
C SER A 48 -2.00 -7.39 28.97
N ARG A 49 -2.90 -6.99 28.08
CA ARG A 49 -4.22 -6.43 28.41
C ARG A 49 -4.19 -5.18 29.31
N ALA A 50 -3.03 -4.54 29.52
CA ALA A 50 -2.94 -3.31 30.29
C ALA A 50 -3.69 -2.15 29.58
N ILE A 51 -4.10 -1.16 30.37
CA ILE A 51 -4.70 0.08 29.87
C ILE A 51 -3.63 1.17 29.96
N LEU A 52 -3.10 1.56 28.82
CA LEU A 52 -2.04 2.56 28.61
C LEU A 52 -2.54 3.73 27.73
N THR A 53 -3.86 3.89 27.58
CA THR A 53 -4.45 4.97 26.78
C THR A 53 -3.93 6.34 27.21
N GLY A 54 -3.44 7.14 26.24
CA GLY A 54 -2.91 8.47 26.49
C GLY A 54 -1.62 8.52 27.33
N SER A 55 -0.99 7.38 27.62
CA SER A 55 0.27 7.34 28.38
C SER A 55 1.44 7.89 27.56
N ASN A 56 2.48 8.34 28.25
CA ASN A 56 3.73 8.74 27.64
C ASN A 56 4.79 7.65 27.88
N LEU A 57 5.13 6.91 26.84
CA LEU A 57 6.17 5.87 26.78
C LEU A 57 7.34 6.31 25.88
N SER A 58 7.49 7.62 25.61
CA SER A 58 8.58 8.12 24.76
C SER A 58 9.95 7.67 25.30
N GLY A 59 10.78 7.10 24.44
CA GLY A 59 12.10 6.58 24.80
C GLY A 59 12.09 5.41 25.80
N ALA A 60 10.93 4.82 26.12
CA ALA A 60 10.88 3.68 27.03
C ALA A 60 11.52 2.42 26.41
N PHE A 61 12.15 1.61 27.24
CA PHE A 61 12.76 0.35 26.83
C PHE A 61 11.76 -0.79 26.99
N LEU A 62 11.05 -1.13 25.91
CA LEU A 62 10.00 -2.16 25.85
C LEU A 62 10.46 -3.43 25.10
N ASN A 63 11.76 -3.60 24.91
CA ASN A 63 12.31 -4.72 24.18
C ASN A 63 11.87 -6.05 24.82
N ARG A 64 11.29 -6.94 24.01
CA ARG A 64 10.69 -8.22 24.44
C ARG A 64 9.55 -8.12 25.46
N ALA A 65 8.99 -6.94 25.73
CA ALA A 65 7.81 -6.81 26.58
C ALA A 65 6.59 -7.47 25.92
N ASP A 66 5.67 -7.97 26.74
CA ASP A 66 4.37 -8.46 26.27
C ASP A 66 3.33 -7.34 26.39
N LEU A 67 2.90 -6.78 25.27
CA LEU A 67 1.85 -5.77 25.15
C LEU A 67 0.61 -6.35 24.47
N SER A 68 0.48 -7.68 24.41
CA SER A 68 -0.61 -8.32 23.69
C SER A 68 -1.97 -7.88 24.25
N PHE A 69 -2.88 -7.53 23.34
CA PHE A 69 -4.22 -7.03 23.65
C PHE A 69 -4.27 -5.79 24.56
N ALA A 70 -3.16 -5.08 24.76
CA ALA A 70 -3.14 -3.84 25.53
C ALA A 70 -3.88 -2.72 24.79
N LYS A 71 -4.46 -1.80 25.56
CA LYS A 71 -5.09 -0.58 25.05
C LYS A 71 -4.10 0.56 25.15
N ILE A 72 -3.49 0.96 24.05
CA ILE A 72 -2.41 1.95 23.96
C ILE A 72 -2.83 3.09 23.00
N ASN A 73 -4.14 3.34 22.88
CA ASN A 73 -4.67 4.40 22.02
C ASN A 73 -4.15 5.77 22.47
N GLU A 74 -3.85 6.65 21.52
CA GLU A 74 -3.42 8.03 21.78
C GLU A 74 -2.17 8.16 22.66
N ALA A 75 -1.42 7.07 22.88
CA ALA A 75 -0.19 7.09 23.64
C ALA A 75 0.99 7.62 22.82
N ARG A 76 2.02 8.12 23.51
CA ARG A 76 3.28 8.55 22.90
C ARG A 76 4.32 7.45 23.07
N LEU A 77 4.76 6.84 21.98
CA LEU A 77 5.84 5.85 21.90
C LEU A 77 6.99 6.33 21.00
N THR A 78 7.12 7.64 20.81
CA THR A 78 8.22 8.23 20.02
C THR A 78 9.56 7.71 20.55
N GLU A 79 10.40 7.18 19.65
CA GLU A 79 11.72 6.61 19.96
C GLU A 79 11.71 5.44 20.98
N ALA A 80 10.53 4.89 21.32
CA ALA A 80 10.47 3.73 22.21
C ALA A 80 11.10 2.50 21.55
N ASP A 81 11.79 1.69 22.36
CA ASP A 81 12.37 0.43 21.89
C ASP A 81 11.37 -0.72 22.05
N LEU A 82 10.64 -1.05 20.99
CA LEU A 82 9.71 -2.18 20.91
C LEU A 82 10.34 -3.41 20.23
N THR A 83 11.66 -3.48 20.15
CA THR A 83 12.37 -4.57 19.47
C THR A 83 11.95 -5.92 20.06
N LYS A 84 11.44 -6.81 19.21
CA LYS A 84 10.92 -8.14 19.60
C LYS A 84 9.78 -8.11 20.63
N ALA A 85 9.11 -6.97 20.84
CA ALA A 85 7.94 -6.90 21.71
C ALA A 85 6.76 -7.67 21.10
N ASN A 86 5.90 -8.25 21.95
CA ASN A 86 4.66 -8.87 21.52
C ASN A 86 3.53 -7.85 21.56
N LEU A 87 3.12 -7.32 20.41
CA LEU A 87 2.00 -6.37 20.30
C LEU A 87 0.72 -7.05 19.80
N LYS A 88 0.66 -8.39 19.72
CA LYS A 88 -0.47 -9.12 19.12
C LYS A 88 -1.82 -8.60 19.62
N GLY A 89 -2.68 -8.16 18.70
CA GLY A 89 -4.03 -7.67 19.02
C GLY A 89 -4.08 -6.37 19.82
N ALA A 90 -2.97 -5.66 20.00
CA ALA A 90 -2.95 -4.38 20.71
C ALA A 90 -3.65 -3.28 19.90
N TYR A 91 -4.23 -2.32 20.63
CA TYR A 91 -4.91 -1.17 20.07
C TYR A 91 -4.04 0.07 20.23
N LEU A 92 -3.50 0.56 19.12
CA LEU A 92 -2.59 1.71 19.05
C LEU A 92 -3.20 2.87 18.27
N VAL A 93 -4.52 2.98 18.20
CA VAL A 93 -5.22 3.98 17.38
C VAL A 93 -4.77 5.39 17.77
N LYS A 94 -4.39 6.22 16.78
CA LYS A 94 -3.87 7.60 16.95
C LYS A 94 -2.62 7.71 17.84
N SER A 95 -1.89 6.64 18.08
CA SER A 95 -0.65 6.71 18.87
C SER A 95 0.49 7.32 18.06
N LEU A 96 1.49 7.87 18.75
CA LEU A 96 2.67 8.47 18.15
C LEU A 96 3.86 7.53 18.28
N LEU A 97 4.26 6.86 17.20
CA LEU A 97 5.38 5.91 17.12
C LEU A 97 6.51 6.40 16.22
N SER A 98 6.63 7.70 15.95
CA SER A 98 7.73 8.21 15.12
C SER A 98 9.08 7.73 15.67
N GLU A 99 9.92 7.18 14.78
CA GLU A 99 11.25 6.63 15.12
C GLU A 99 11.24 5.49 16.16
N ALA A 100 10.09 4.87 16.46
CA ALA A 100 10.03 3.72 17.34
C ALA A 100 10.71 2.49 16.71
N LYS A 101 11.45 1.73 17.51
CA LYS A 101 12.16 0.53 17.04
C LYS A 101 11.23 -0.68 17.09
N LEU A 102 10.75 -1.15 15.96
CA LEU A 102 9.79 -2.26 15.85
C LEU A 102 10.38 -3.54 15.26
N THR A 103 11.70 -3.60 15.07
CA THR A 103 12.37 -4.76 14.46
C THR A 103 12.04 -6.06 15.20
N GLY A 104 11.45 -7.01 14.47
CA GLY A 104 11.06 -8.32 15.01
C GLY A 104 9.88 -8.32 15.97
N ALA A 105 9.16 -7.20 16.11
CA ALA A 105 7.94 -7.15 16.92
C ALA A 105 6.81 -8.01 16.30
N ILE A 106 5.96 -8.60 17.15
CA ILE A 106 4.80 -9.36 16.71
C ILE A 106 3.62 -8.41 16.55
N LEU A 107 3.23 -8.11 15.31
CA LEU A 107 2.22 -7.10 14.97
C LEU A 107 0.89 -7.70 14.48
N SER A 108 0.73 -9.03 14.57
CA SER A 108 -0.48 -9.72 14.10
C SER A 108 -1.74 -9.18 14.79
N GLY A 109 -2.70 -8.71 14.01
CA GLY A 109 -3.98 -8.18 14.51
C GLY A 109 -3.89 -6.82 15.21
N VAL A 110 -2.76 -6.12 15.12
CA VAL A 110 -2.61 -4.78 15.69
C VAL A 110 -3.47 -3.77 14.92
N ASN A 111 -4.09 -2.85 15.67
CA ASN A 111 -4.76 -1.70 15.09
C ASN A 111 -3.92 -0.43 15.24
N LEU A 112 -3.35 0.04 14.13
CA LEU A 112 -2.53 1.25 14.02
C LEU A 112 -3.23 2.36 13.20
N SER A 113 -4.56 2.30 13.02
CA SER A 113 -5.28 3.34 12.29
C SER A 113 -5.02 4.73 12.89
N LEU A 114 -4.84 5.73 12.03
CA LEU A 114 -4.54 7.13 12.40
C LEU A 114 -3.23 7.34 13.18
N SER A 115 -2.38 6.32 13.32
CA SER A 115 -1.13 6.43 14.08
C SER A 115 -0.05 7.13 13.28
N ASN A 116 0.91 7.73 13.98
CA ASN A 116 2.10 8.29 13.36
C ASN A 116 3.25 7.28 13.46
N LEU A 117 3.61 6.67 12.34
CA LEU A 117 4.68 5.70 12.15
C LEU A 117 5.80 6.27 11.26
N ARG A 118 5.98 7.61 11.23
CA ARG A 118 7.03 8.22 10.42
C ARG A 118 8.41 7.64 10.78
N GLY A 119 9.18 7.26 9.76
CA GLY A 119 10.57 6.80 9.90
C GLY A 119 10.76 5.41 10.51
N VAL A 120 9.69 4.70 10.87
CA VAL A 120 9.84 3.39 11.52
C VAL A 120 10.48 2.36 10.59
N ASN A 121 11.29 1.48 11.18
CA ASN A 121 11.84 0.32 10.49
C ASN A 121 10.96 -0.92 10.72
N LEU A 122 10.31 -1.37 9.64
CA LEU A 122 9.46 -2.55 9.57
C LEU A 122 9.95 -3.53 8.49
N CYS A 123 11.24 -3.47 8.16
CA CYS A 123 11.87 -4.35 7.19
C CYS A 123 11.65 -5.84 7.57
N GLY A 124 11.12 -6.63 6.64
CA GLY A 124 10.82 -8.05 6.85
C GLY A 124 9.67 -8.34 7.82
N ALA A 125 8.91 -7.34 8.26
CA ALA A 125 7.83 -7.54 9.22
C ALA A 125 6.64 -8.31 8.61
N ASP A 126 6.02 -9.18 9.41
CA ASP A 126 4.72 -9.79 9.11
C ASP A 126 3.61 -8.82 9.54
N LEU A 127 3.01 -8.17 8.54
CA LEU A 127 1.97 -7.14 8.68
C LEU A 127 0.66 -7.60 8.00
N ARG A 128 0.47 -8.92 7.84
CA ARG A 128 -0.72 -9.47 7.18
C ARG A 128 -2.00 -8.99 7.85
N GLY A 129 -2.90 -8.43 7.06
CA GLY A 129 -4.19 -7.93 7.54
C GLY A 129 -4.12 -6.76 8.53
N ILE A 130 -2.97 -6.13 8.73
CA ILE A 130 -2.82 -5.05 9.70
C ILE A 130 -3.72 -3.86 9.36
N ASN A 131 -4.23 -3.16 10.38
CA ASN A 131 -4.99 -1.94 10.15
C ASN A 131 -4.10 -0.70 10.25
N LEU A 132 -3.79 -0.10 9.09
CA LEU A 132 -2.99 1.12 8.93
C LEU A 132 -3.81 2.23 8.26
N ARG A 133 -5.14 2.17 8.32
CA ARG A 133 -6.02 3.17 7.70
C ARG A 133 -5.66 4.57 8.20
N SER A 134 -5.40 5.49 7.28
CA SER A 134 -5.02 6.87 7.58
C SER A 134 -3.78 7.03 8.48
N ALA A 135 -2.94 6.00 8.59
CA ALA A 135 -1.67 6.10 9.32
C ALA A 135 -0.66 6.93 8.53
N ASN A 136 0.21 7.65 9.23
CA ASN A 136 1.35 8.32 8.63
C ASN A 136 2.54 7.35 8.62
N LEU A 137 2.89 6.83 7.45
CA LEU A 137 4.03 5.92 7.23
C LEU A 137 5.17 6.60 6.48
N ARG A 138 5.16 7.95 6.36
CA ARG A 138 6.19 8.66 5.59
C ARG A 138 7.59 8.24 6.03
N GLU A 139 8.46 8.03 5.05
CA GLU A 139 9.88 7.64 5.28
C GLU A 139 10.04 6.29 6.01
N ALA A 140 8.99 5.48 6.20
CA ALA A 140 9.10 4.17 6.80
C ALA A 140 9.81 3.18 5.86
N ASN A 141 10.55 2.24 6.45
CA ASN A 141 11.17 1.14 5.72
C ASN A 141 10.27 -0.10 5.78
N LEU A 142 9.61 -0.44 4.66
CA LEU A 142 8.77 -1.63 4.49
C LEU A 142 9.40 -2.66 3.54
N ASN A 143 10.70 -2.57 3.28
CA ASN A 143 11.39 -3.52 2.41
C ASN A 143 11.16 -4.95 2.92
N TRP A 144 10.81 -5.87 2.01
CA TRP A 144 10.57 -7.29 2.30
C TRP A 144 9.44 -7.58 3.30
N ALA A 145 8.63 -6.58 3.66
CA ALA A 145 7.50 -6.77 4.57
C ALA A 145 6.34 -7.48 3.86
N ASN A 146 5.57 -8.27 4.62
CA ASN A 146 4.35 -8.88 4.12
C ASN A 146 3.12 -8.09 4.58
N LEU A 147 2.57 -7.27 3.68
CA LEU A 147 1.34 -6.48 3.88
C LEU A 147 0.13 -7.12 3.17
N SER A 148 0.13 -8.43 2.90
CA SER A 148 -1.01 -9.04 2.22
C SER A 148 -2.30 -8.84 3.01
N GLY A 149 -3.34 -8.32 2.35
CA GLY A 149 -4.62 -8.00 2.98
C GLY A 149 -4.61 -6.80 3.94
N ALA A 150 -3.51 -6.06 4.05
CA ALA A 150 -3.42 -4.89 4.93
C ALA A 150 -4.41 -3.79 4.54
N ARG A 151 -4.88 -3.03 5.54
CA ARG A 151 -5.80 -1.90 5.35
C ARG A 151 -5.04 -0.60 5.36
N LEU A 152 -4.81 -0.01 4.19
CA LEU A 152 -3.95 1.17 3.97
C LEU A 152 -4.71 2.37 3.38
N SER A 153 -6.04 2.30 3.24
CA SER A 153 -6.81 3.40 2.64
C SER A 153 -6.54 4.73 3.36
N GLY A 154 -6.17 5.75 2.58
CA GLY A 154 -5.78 7.08 3.08
C GLY A 154 -4.47 7.15 3.88
N ALA A 155 -3.68 6.08 3.94
CA ALA A 155 -2.36 6.12 4.56
C ALA A 155 -1.40 7.04 3.79
N GLN A 156 -0.50 7.71 4.50
CA GLN A 156 0.52 8.57 3.89
C GLN A 156 1.78 7.76 3.62
N LEU A 157 2.07 7.48 2.36
CA LEU A 157 3.12 6.56 1.92
C LEU A 157 4.32 7.24 1.23
N ARG A 158 4.37 8.58 1.24
CA ARG A 158 5.46 9.33 0.60
C ARG A 158 6.81 8.98 1.22
N GLY A 159 7.76 8.59 0.37
CA GLY A 159 9.13 8.23 0.77
C GLY A 159 9.26 6.86 1.45
N VAL A 160 8.20 6.04 1.44
CA VAL A 160 8.27 4.66 1.92
C VAL A 160 9.13 3.82 0.98
N SER A 161 9.97 2.95 1.55
CA SER A 161 10.71 1.94 0.76
C SER A 161 9.88 0.65 0.67
N PHE A 162 9.59 0.21 -0.56
CA PHE A 162 8.72 -0.94 -0.87
C PHE A 162 9.45 -2.14 -1.53
N ASN A 163 10.79 -2.16 -1.52
CA ASN A 163 11.55 -3.19 -2.25
C ASN A 163 11.18 -4.60 -1.75
N GLY A 164 10.67 -5.44 -2.64
CA GLY A 164 10.26 -6.82 -2.32
C GLY A 164 9.06 -6.93 -1.38
N VAL A 165 8.27 -5.86 -1.21
CA VAL A 165 7.06 -5.90 -0.40
C VAL A 165 5.99 -6.80 -1.05
N ASN A 166 5.20 -7.51 -0.23
CA ASN A 166 3.98 -8.15 -0.70
C ASN A 166 2.75 -7.33 -0.28
N LEU A 167 2.02 -6.78 -1.24
CA LEU A 167 0.78 -6.02 -1.03
C LEU A 167 -0.46 -6.77 -1.53
N SER A 168 -0.37 -8.07 -1.86
CA SER A 168 -1.49 -8.82 -2.43
C SER A 168 -2.78 -8.69 -1.60
N GLY A 169 -3.89 -8.31 -2.22
CA GLY A 169 -5.19 -8.13 -1.56
C GLY A 169 -5.28 -6.91 -0.63
N ALA A 170 -4.28 -6.03 -0.59
CA ALA A 170 -4.29 -4.86 0.27
C ALA A 170 -5.33 -3.81 -0.16
N TYR A 171 -5.84 -3.05 0.80
CA TYR A 171 -6.80 -1.98 0.59
C TYR A 171 -6.09 -0.63 0.49
N LEU A 172 -5.91 -0.14 -0.72
CA LEU A 172 -5.15 1.06 -1.07
C LEU A 172 -6.05 2.15 -1.69
N ASN A 173 -7.37 2.08 -1.53
CA ASN A 173 -8.27 3.09 -2.12
C ASN A 173 -7.88 4.52 -1.71
N GLY A 174 -7.77 5.42 -2.68
CA GLY A 174 -7.47 6.84 -2.48
C GLY A 174 -6.09 7.15 -1.89
N VAL A 175 -5.14 6.21 -1.91
CA VAL A 175 -3.76 6.51 -1.48
C VAL A 175 -3.02 7.33 -2.53
N ASP A 176 -2.04 8.11 -2.07
CA ASP A 176 -1.09 8.81 -2.94
C ASP A 176 0.24 8.03 -3.00
N LEU A 177 0.52 7.49 -4.17
CA LEU A 177 1.72 6.75 -4.57
C LEU A 177 2.38 7.42 -5.79
N ASN A 178 2.16 8.72 -6.00
CA ASN A 178 2.79 9.47 -7.09
C ASN A 178 4.32 9.32 -7.05
N ALA A 179 4.89 8.95 -8.20
CA ALA A 179 6.34 8.75 -8.39
C ALA A 179 7.02 7.77 -7.41
N VAL A 180 6.26 6.84 -6.81
CA VAL A 180 6.81 5.78 -5.95
C VAL A 180 7.41 4.67 -6.80
N ASP A 181 8.52 4.09 -6.32
CA ASP A 181 9.11 2.88 -6.91
C ASP A 181 8.48 1.61 -6.31
N LEU A 182 7.83 0.84 -7.17
CA LEU A 182 7.09 -0.39 -6.91
C LEU A 182 7.50 -1.48 -7.93
N ASP A 183 8.72 -1.40 -8.47
CA ASP A 183 9.27 -2.42 -9.37
C ASP A 183 9.17 -3.83 -8.78
N GLY A 184 8.62 -4.76 -9.56
CA GLY A 184 8.48 -6.17 -9.19
C GLY A 184 7.55 -6.43 -7.99
N VAL A 185 6.86 -5.42 -7.46
CA VAL A 185 6.01 -5.58 -6.27
C VAL A 185 4.77 -6.42 -6.59
N ASN A 186 4.38 -7.28 -5.64
CA ASN A 186 3.13 -8.02 -5.75
C ASN A 186 1.94 -7.16 -5.26
N LEU A 187 1.14 -6.69 -6.20
CA LEU A 187 -0.11 -5.92 -6.04
C LEU A 187 -1.34 -6.71 -6.53
N SER A 188 -1.25 -8.04 -6.69
CA SER A 188 -2.40 -8.87 -7.10
C SER A 188 -3.60 -8.68 -6.17
N ASP A 189 -4.81 -8.66 -6.72
CA ASP A 189 -6.07 -8.49 -5.98
C ASP A 189 -6.18 -7.20 -5.15
N THR A 190 -5.29 -6.23 -5.34
CA THR A 190 -5.32 -4.98 -4.56
C THR A 190 -6.51 -4.11 -4.92
N LYS A 191 -6.94 -3.31 -3.94
CA LYS A 191 -8.02 -2.33 -4.11
C LYS A 191 -7.42 -0.94 -4.21
N LEU A 192 -7.26 -0.44 -5.43
CA LEU A 192 -6.58 0.82 -5.75
C LEU A 192 -7.52 1.88 -6.33
N SER A 193 -8.84 1.68 -6.26
CA SER A 193 -9.80 2.61 -6.86
C SER A 193 -9.62 4.03 -6.33
N GLY A 194 -9.52 4.99 -7.24
CA GLY A 194 -9.30 6.40 -6.91
C GLY A 194 -7.90 6.74 -6.35
N ALA A 195 -6.94 5.82 -6.38
CA ALA A 195 -5.56 6.11 -5.98
C ALA A 195 -4.85 7.00 -7.02
N ASN A 196 -3.79 7.67 -6.59
CA ASN A 196 -2.87 8.38 -7.47
C ASN A 196 -1.56 7.59 -7.57
N LEU A 197 -1.26 7.04 -8.75
CA LEU A 197 0.03 6.42 -9.08
C LEU A 197 0.68 7.10 -10.29
N SER A 198 0.31 8.35 -10.60
CA SER A 198 0.91 9.06 -11.73
C SER A 198 2.44 9.08 -11.60
N GLY A 199 3.15 8.77 -12.69
CA GLY A 199 4.62 8.71 -12.73
C GLY A 199 5.28 7.63 -11.86
N ALA A 200 4.51 6.74 -11.21
CA ALA A 200 5.09 5.66 -10.41
C ALA A 200 5.78 4.62 -11.30
N ASN A 201 6.76 3.91 -10.72
CA ASN A 201 7.43 2.81 -11.39
C ASN A 201 6.86 1.47 -10.92
N LEU A 202 6.13 0.76 -11.78
CA LEU A 202 5.56 -0.56 -11.55
C LEU A 202 6.06 -1.56 -12.62
N SER A 203 7.28 -1.37 -13.14
CA SER A 203 7.86 -2.34 -14.07
C SER A 203 7.91 -3.73 -13.43
N ALA A 204 7.58 -4.76 -14.22
CA ALA A 204 7.51 -6.16 -13.77
C ALA A 204 6.60 -6.42 -12.54
N ALA A 205 5.79 -5.46 -12.10
CA ALA A 205 4.90 -5.64 -10.96
C ALA A 205 3.76 -6.60 -11.31
N ASN A 206 3.24 -7.31 -10.31
CA ASN A 206 2.06 -8.15 -10.47
C ASN A 206 0.81 -7.40 -9.99
N LEU A 207 -0.04 -6.95 -10.91
CA LEU A 207 -1.34 -6.33 -10.67
C LEU A 207 -2.50 -7.23 -11.15
N SER A 208 -2.30 -8.54 -11.26
CA SER A 208 -3.38 -9.45 -11.69
C SER A 208 -4.62 -9.27 -10.83
N SER A 209 -5.80 -9.13 -11.46
CA SER A 209 -7.08 -8.89 -10.78
C SER A 209 -7.14 -7.63 -9.88
N ALA A 210 -6.20 -6.69 -10.01
CA ALA A 210 -6.24 -5.45 -9.24
C ALA A 210 -7.42 -4.55 -9.65
N GLN A 211 -8.01 -3.87 -8.66
CA GLN A 211 -9.13 -2.95 -8.85
C GLN A 211 -8.63 -1.51 -8.98
N LEU A 212 -8.45 -1.05 -10.23
CA LEU A 212 -7.85 0.23 -10.62
C LEU A 212 -8.87 1.21 -11.24
N ARG A 213 -10.17 1.03 -10.97
CA ARG A 213 -11.23 1.92 -11.48
C ARG A 213 -11.01 3.38 -11.05
N VAL A 214 -11.11 4.31 -12.00
CA VAL A 214 -10.93 5.77 -11.79
C VAL A 214 -9.61 6.10 -11.08
N THR A 215 -8.54 5.36 -11.40
CA THR A 215 -7.20 5.59 -10.83
C THR A 215 -6.42 6.55 -11.72
N LEU A 216 -5.61 7.42 -11.11
CA LEU A 216 -4.69 8.29 -11.85
C LEU A 216 -3.39 7.52 -12.09
N LEU A 217 -3.12 7.19 -13.35
CA LEU A 217 -1.97 6.39 -13.81
C LEU A 217 -1.21 7.14 -14.94
N SER A 218 -1.41 8.45 -15.11
CA SER A 218 -0.71 9.23 -16.13
C SER A 218 0.81 9.12 -15.97
N ARG A 219 1.50 8.86 -17.08
CA ARG A 219 2.96 8.66 -17.16
C ARG A 219 3.50 7.51 -16.28
N ILE A 220 2.65 6.60 -15.84
CA ILE A 220 3.10 5.43 -15.06
C ILE A 220 4.01 4.53 -15.91
N ASN A 221 5.00 3.90 -15.28
CA ASN A 221 5.76 2.83 -15.92
C ASN A 221 5.22 1.46 -15.52
N LEU A 222 4.56 0.76 -16.45
CA LEU A 222 4.03 -0.60 -16.32
C LEU A 222 4.75 -1.57 -17.28
N HIS A 223 6.00 -1.27 -17.66
CA HIS A 223 6.77 -2.14 -18.56
C HIS A 223 6.81 -3.58 -18.05
N ALA A 224 6.40 -4.52 -18.88
CA ALA A 224 6.35 -5.96 -18.55
C ALA A 224 5.56 -6.31 -17.27
N ALA A 225 4.68 -5.42 -16.81
CA ALA A 225 3.81 -5.69 -15.66
C ALA A 225 2.71 -6.69 -16.03
N ASN A 226 2.25 -7.47 -15.05
CA ASN A 226 1.09 -8.34 -15.19
C ASN A 226 -0.16 -7.58 -14.73
N LEU A 227 -1.08 -7.28 -15.64
CA LEU A 227 -2.40 -6.69 -15.38
C LEU A 227 -3.53 -7.64 -15.85
N HIS A 228 -3.27 -8.94 -15.93
CA HIS A 228 -4.28 -9.93 -16.32
C HIS A 228 -5.54 -9.79 -15.45
N GLN A 229 -6.71 -9.68 -16.08
CA GLN A 229 -8.01 -9.47 -15.43
C GLN A 229 -8.12 -8.21 -14.55
N ALA A 230 -7.21 -7.25 -14.67
CA ALA A 230 -7.29 -6.00 -13.91
C ALA A 230 -8.50 -5.15 -14.35
N SER A 231 -9.12 -4.46 -13.39
CA SER A 231 -10.23 -3.54 -13.65
C SER A 231 -9.71 -2.10 -13.74
N LEU A 232 -9.49 -1.60 -14.95
CA LEU A 232 -8.96 -0.28 -15.28
C LEU A 232 -10.03 0.67 -15.85
N ASN A 233 -11.31 0.35 -15.69
CA ASN A 233 -12.37 1.15 -16.30
C ASN A 233 -12.34 2.61 -15.81
N LYS A 234 -12.41 3.55 -16.77
CA LYS A 234 -12.26 5.00 -16.53
C LYS A 234 -10.93 5.42 -15.87
N ALA A 235 -9.88 4.61 -15.95
CA ALA A 235 -8.56 5.01 -15.47
C ALA A 235 -7.89 6.01 -16.43
N ASP A 236 -7.08 6.92 -15.88
CA ASP A 236 -6.21 7.82 -16.64
C ASP A 236 -4.85 7.15 -16.83
N LEU A 237 -4.58 6.63 -18.03
CA LEU A 237 -3.31 6.02 -18.47
C LEU A 237 -2.60 6.91 -19.51
N CYS A 238 -2.88 8.21 -19.53
CA CYS A 238 -2.29 9.14 -20.49
C CYS A 238 -0.75 9.09 -20.42
N GLU A 239 -0.09 8.92 -21.56
CA GLU A 239 1.37 8.77 -21.69
C GLU A 239 1.98 7.61 -20.86
N ALA A 240 1.18 6.61 -20.46
CA ALA A 240 1.68 5.45 -19.71
C ALA A 240 2.59 4.55 -20.57
N ASN A 241 3.61 3.96 -19.94
CA ASN A 241 4.41 2.91 -20.56
C ASN A 241 3.88 1.53 -20.19
N LEU A 242 3.10 0.92 -21.07
CA LEU A 242 2.54 -0.44 -20.95
C LEU A 242 3.28 -1.44 -21.86
N SER A 243 4.47 -1.11 -22.35
CA SER A 243 5.16 -1.96 -23.31
C SER A 243 5.47 -3.34 -22.71
N LYS A 244 5.17 -4.40 -23.46
CA LYS A 244 5.24 -5.81 -23.04
C LYS A 244 4.36 -6.18 -21.83
N ALA A 245 3.47 -5.31 -21.36
CA ALA A 245 2.57 -5.63 -20.27
C ALA A 245 1.56 -6.72 -20.70
N ASP A 246 1.11 -7.51 -19.73
CA ASP A 246 -0.01 -8.44 -19.93
C ASP A 246 -1.30 -7.78 -19.43
N LEU A 247 -2.14 -7.33 -20.35
CA LEU A 247 -3.48 -6.79 -20.10
C LEU A 247 -4.57 -7.77 -20.57
N SER A 248 -4.24 -9.05 -20.74
CA SER A 248 -5.24 -10.04 -21.19
C SER A 248 -6.43 -10.08 -20.24
N GLU A 249 -7.64 -10.10 -20.81
CA GLU A 249 -8.91 -10.07 -20.08
C GLU A 249 -9.10 -8.84 -19.15
N ALA A 250 -8.28 -7.79 -19.28
CA ALA A 250 -8.43 -6.58 -18.50
C ALA A 250 -9.64 -5.77 -18.99
N ASN A 251 -10.31 -5.09 -18.06
CA ASN A 251 -11.36 -4.11 -18.40
C ASN A 251 -10.76 -2.71 -18.45
N LEU A 252 -10.59 -2.17 -19.65
CA LEU A 252 -10.11 -0.82 -19.96
C LEU A 252 -11.24 0.08 -20.50
N SER A 253 -12.50 -0.32 -20.32
CA SER A 253 -13.65 0.44 -20.81
C SER A 253 -13.63 1.89 -20.34
N GLU A 254 -13.84 2.83 -21.26
CA GLU A 254 -13.78 4.28 -21.02
C GLU A 254 -12.45 4.80 -20.43
N ALA A 255 -11.35 4.03 -20.49
CA ALA A 255 -10.05 4.49 -20.02
C ALA A 255 -9.40 5.47 -21.03
N ASP A 256 -8.58 6.38 -20.51
CA ASP A 256 -7.78 7.29 -21.34
C ASP A 256 -6.35 6.75 -21.48
N LEU A 257 -6.00 6.22 -22.64
CA LEU A 257 -4.67 5.76 -23.01
C LEU A 257 -4.02 6.67 -24.06
N THR A 258 -4.41 7.96 -24.12
CA THR A 258 -3.85 8.91 -25.09
C THR A 258 -2.32 8.95 -24.99
N GLY A 259 -1.63 8.75 -26.11
CA GLY A 259 -0.16 8.72 -26.18
C GLY A 259 0.52 7.56 -25.45
N ALA A 260 -0.23 6.57 -24.96
CA ALA A 260 0.35 5.44 -24.23
C ALA A 260 1.20 4.54 -25.13
N ASN A 261 2.25 3.95 -24.57
CA ASN A 261 3.10 2.97 -25.23
C ASN A 261 2.65 1.55 -24.86
N LEU A 262 1.95 0.87 -25.75
CA LEU A 262 1.46 -0.51 -25.65
C LEU A 262 2.28 -1.48 -26.53
N ASN A 263 3.47 -1.09 -26.97
CA ASN A 263 4.27 -1.90 -27.89
C ASN A 263 4.51 -3.30 -27.31
N LYS A 264 4.16 -4.34 -28.08
CA LYS A 264 4.22 -5.76 -27.71
C LYS A 264 3.42 -6.15 -26.45
N ALA A 265 2.46 -5.32 -26.02
CA ALA A 265 1.57 -5.69 -24.94
C ALA A 265 0.60 -6.79 -25.39
N SER A 266 0.15 -7.62 -24.45
CA SER A 266 -0.94 -8.56 -24.66
C SER A 266 -2.25 -7.90 -24.21
N LEU A 267 -3.18 -7.69 -25.12
CA LEU A 267 -4.55 -7.23 -24.86
C LEU A 267 -5.57 -8.29 -25.32
N HIS A 268 -5.16 -9.55 -25.37
CA HIS A 268 -6.05 -10.64 -25.79
C HIS A 268 -7.31 -10.65 -24.91
N ASN A 269 -8.48 -10.60 -25.55
CA ASN A 269 -9.78 -10.58 -24.88
C ASN A 269 -9.98 -9.42 -23.88
N ALA A 270 -9.22 -8.33 -24.00
CA ALA A 270 -9.42 -7.13 -23.20
C ALA A 270 -10.64 -6.33 -23.69
N ASP A 271 -11.31 -5.63 -22.77
CA ASP A 271 -12.40 -4.72 -23.10
C ASP A 271 -11.87 -3.28 -23.18
N LEU A 272 -11.77 -2.74 -24.40
CA LEU A 272 -11.35 -1.36 -24.70
C LEU A 272 -12.54 -0.49 -25.14
N SER A 273 -13.78 -0.93 -24.87
CA SER A 273 -14.97 -0.22 -25.34
C SER A 273 -14.95 1.22 -24.85
N TRP A 274 -15.12 2.17 -25.77
CA TRP A 274 -15.11 3.63 -25.50
C TRP A 274 -13.81 4.18 -24.91
N ALA A 275 -12.71 3.43 -24.96
CA ALA A 275 -11.41 3.92 -24.54
C ALA A 275 -10.82 4.91 -25.57
N SER A 276 -10.02 5.86 -25.10
CA SER A 276 -9.19 6.70 -25.97
C SER A 276 -7.80 6.08 -26.11
N LEU A 277 -7.41 5.72 -27.33
CA LEU A 277 -6.05 5.33 -27.72
C LEU A 277 -5.46 6.32 -28.71
N ARG A 278 -5.92 7.58 -28.70
CA ARG A 278 -5.39 8.61 -29.59
C ARG A 278 -3.88 8.69 -29.48
N GLU A 279 -3.18 8.70 -30.62
CA GLU A 279 -1.72 8.81 -30.70
C GLU A 279 -0.94 7.72 -29.93
N ALA A 280 -1.60 6.61 -29.56
CA ALA A 280 -0.96 5.51 -28.84
C ALA A 280 -0.09 4.64 -29.77
N TYR A 281 0.91 3.97 -29.18
CA TYR A 281 1.84 3.08 -29.89
C TYR A 281 1.51 1.61 -29.58
N LEU A 282 1.04 0.86 -30.57
CA LEU A 282 0.61 -0.54 -30.44
C LEU A 282 1.44 -1.49 -31.32
N TRP A 283 2.70 -1.15 -31.62
CA TRP A 283 3.53 -1.98 -32.50
C TRP A 283 3.69 -3.41 -31.94
N GLY A 284 3.27 -4.40 -32.72
CA GLY A 284 3.33 -5.80 -32.33
C GLY A 284 2.45 -6.19 -31.13
N ALA A 285 1.51 -5.33 -30.71
CA ALA A 285 0.56 -5.66 -29.65
C ALA A 285 -0.41 -6.74 -30.11
N ASN A 286 -0.83 -7.61 -29.19
CA ASN A 286 -1.84 -8.63 -29.46
C ASN A 286 -3.21 -8.12 -29.00
N LEU A 287 -4.09 -7.75 -29.92
CA LEU A 287 -5.48 -7.36 -29.62
C LEU A 287 -6.49 -8.41 -30.08
N ASN A 288 -6.08 -9.66 -30.30
CA ASN A 288 -6.99 -10.70 -30.75
C ASN A 288 -8.18 -10.82 -29.79
N VAL A 289 -9.41 -10.81 -30.33
CA VAL A 289 -10.68 -10.90 -29.60
C VAL A 289 -10.92 -9.71 -28.64
N ALA A 290 -10.15 -8.61 -28.74
CA ALA A 290 -10.41 -7.43 -27.94
C ALA A 290 -11.74 -6.77 -28.35
N GLY A 291 -12.52 -6.33 -27.37
CA GLY A 291 -13.70 -5.50 -27.61
C GLY A 291 -13.26 -4.07 -27.84
N MET A 292 -13.47 -3.51 -29.04
CA MET A 292 -13.04 -2.15 -29.40
C MET A 292 -14.21 -1.27 -29.86
N ARG A 293 -15.41 -1.54 -29.33
CA ARG A 293 -16.58 -0.76 -29.69
C ARG A 293 -16.41 0.70 -29.25
N GLY A 294 -16.56 1.64 -30.18
CA GLY A 294 -16.49 3.07 -29.88
C GLY A 294 -15.10 3.55 -29.46
N THR A 295 -14.06 2.73 -29.62
CA THR A 295 -12.68 3.08 -29.26
C THR A 295 -12.13 4.15 -30.22
N ASP A 296 -11.49 5.18 -29.68
CA ASP A 296 -10.84 6.22 -30.48
C ASP A 296 -9.34 5.92 -30.69
N LEU A 297 -8.98 5.54 -31.91
CA LEU A 297 -7.60 5.22 -32.33
C LEU A 297 -7.01 6.33 -33.20
N SER A 298 -7.54 7.55 -33.14
CA SER A 298 -7.07 8.64 -34.01
C SER A 298 -5.57 8.87 -33.88
N GLY A 299 -4.84 8.76 -34.99
CA GLY A 299 -3.37 8.90 -35.00
C GLY A 299 -2.58 7.77 -34.33
N ALA A 300 -3.24 6.69 -33.88
CA ALA A 300 -2.56 5.57 -33.24
C ALA A 300 -1.73 4.74 -34.24
N SER A 301 -0.67 4.09 -33.78
CA SER A 301 0.15 3.21 -34.61
C SER A 301 -0.05 1.73 -34.25
N LEU A 302 -0.77 1.00 -35.10
CA LEU A 302 -1.05 -0.43 -34.96
C LEU A 302 -0.13 -1.31 -35.83
N ARG A 303 1.00 -0.79 -36.32
CA ARG A 303 1.87 -1.53 -37.24
C ARG A 303 2.26 -2.91 -36.68
N GLY A 304 2.01 -3.96 -37.43
CA GLY A 304 2.27 -5.34 -37.01
C GLY A 304 1.47 -5.83 -35.79
N ALA A 305 0.44 -5.11 -35.34
CA ALA A 305 -0.47 -5.59 -34.30
C ALA A 305 -1.31 -6.77 -34.81
N TYR A 306 -1.68 -7.67 -33.91
CA TYR A 306 -2.57 -8.80 -34.20
C TYR A 306 -4.01 -8.40 -33.89
N LEU A 307 -4.90 -8.47 -34.89
CA LEU A 307 -6.28 -7.95 -34.86
C LEU A 307 -7.32 -9.02 -35.22
N GLU A 308 -7.10 -10.28 -34.89
CA GLU A 308 -8.04 -11.36 -35.21
C GLU A 308 -9.32 -11.25 -34.38
N SER A 309 -10.48 -11.30 -35.04
CA SER A 309 -11.81 -11.29 -34.39
C SER A 309 -12.06 -10.09 -33.46
N VAL A 310 -11.54 -8.91 -33.81
CA VAL A 310 -11.79 -7.65 -33.09
C VAL A 310 -13.16 -7.06 -33.47
N ASP A 311 -13.89 -6.57 -32.48
CA ASP A 311 -15.12 -5.78 -32.70
C ASP A 311 -14.77 -4.31 -32.97
N TRP A 312 -15.00 -3.87 -34.20
CA TRP A 312 -14.72 -2.50 -34.68
C TRP A 312 -15.94 -1.58 -34.67
N GLN A 313 -17.08 -2.03 -34.15
CA GLN A 313 -18.30 -1.23 -34.19
C GLN A 313 -18.06 0.16 -33.60
N GLU A 314 -18.39 1.22 -34.33
CA GLU A 314 -18.26 2.61 -33.88
C GLU A 314 -16.81 3.08 -33.58
N ALA A 315 -15.77 2.29 -33.91
CA ALA A 315 -14.38 2.69 -33.71
C ALA A 315 -13.98 3.86 -34.63
N ILE A 316 -13.15 4.77 -34.11
CA ILE A 316 -12.63 5.94 -34.84
C ILE A 316 -11.18 5.66 -35.22
N LEU A 317 -10.88 5.67 -36.52
CA LEU A 317 -9.56 5.29 -37.05
C LEU A 317 -8.82 6.43 -37.78
N THR A 318 -9.34 7.67 -37.73
CA THR A 318 -8.78 8.80 -38.49
C THR A 318 -7.29 9.02 -38.19
N GLY A 319 -6.45 8.91 -39.22
CA GLY A 319 -4.99 9.01 -39.14
C GLY A 319 -4.28 7.81 -38.50
N ALA A 320 -4.99 6.73 -38.16
CA ALA A 320 -4.39 5.53 -37.57
C ALA A 320 -3.55 4.78 -38.61
N THR A 321 -2.36 4.31 -38.21
CA THR A 321 -1.54 3.41 -39.02
C THR A 321 -1.92 1.95 -38.74
N MET A 322 -2.45 1.25 -39.73
CA MET A 322 -2.93 -0.13 -39.63
C MET A 322 -1.77 -1.16 -39.58
N PRO A 323 -2.03 -2.45 -39.28
CA PRO A 323 -0.97 -3.46 -39.17
C PRO A 323 -0.06 -3.60 -40.40
N ASP A 324 -0.62 -3.41 -41.60
CA ASP A 324 0.11 -3.45 -42.87
C ASP A 324 0.91 -2.17 -43.18
N GLY A 325 0.75 -1.12 -42.35
CA GLY A 325 1.41 0.17 -42.50
C GLY A 325 0.60 1.20 -43.29
N THR A 326 -0.60 0.87 -43.77
CA THR A 326 -1.50 1.86 -44.39
C THR A 326 -2.04 2.84 -43.36
N ILE A 327 -2.35 4.08 -43.78
CA ILE A 327 -2.96 5.10 -42.92
C ILE A 327 -4.43 5.18 -43.28
N HIS A 328 -5.29 5.08 -42.28
CA HIS A 328 -6.74 5.25 -42.46
C HIS A 328 -7.07 6.75 -42.45
N GLU A 329 -7.67 7.25 -43.53
CA GLU A 329 -8.11 8.65 -43.62
C GLU A 329 -9.26 8.99 -42.67
#